data_AF-A0A0K2RFV7-F1
#
_entry.id   AF-A0A0K2RFV7-F1
#
_cell.length_a   1.000
_cell.length_b   1.000
_cell.length_c   1.000
_cell.angle_alpha   90.00
_cell.angle_beta   90.00
_cell.angle_gamma   90.00
#
_symmetry.space_group_name_H-M   'P 1'
#
loop_
_entity.id
_entity.type
_entity.pdbx_description
1 polymer ?
#
loop_
_entity_poly.entity_id
_entity_poly.type
_entity_poly.pdbx_seq_one_letter_code
_entity_poly.pdbx_strand_id
1 'polypeptide(L)' 'MIAALDYKRLHEAAGRDLKLLFVAHRQEILKQAMRTYRDVMQDGAFGELYVGAHKPEEWKHIFASVQSFRPSASNS' A
#
# COMPACT_ATOMS: atom_id res chain seq x y z
N MET A 1 -7.27 -10.96 4.45
CA MET A 1 -6.55 -10.20 5.49
C MET A 1 -7.59 -9.38 6.26
N ILE A 2 -7.57 -9.39 7.58
CA ILE A 2 -8.59 -8.68 8.39
C ILE A 2 -8.52 -7.15 8.14
N ALA A 3 -7.29 -6.61 8.00
CA ALA A 3 -7.07 -5.19 7.74
C ALA A 3 -7.80 -4.62 6.50
N ALA A 4 -7.94 -5.38 5.41
CA ALA A 4 -8.67 -4.92 4.23
C ALA A 4 -10.18 -4.80 4.48
N LEU A 5 -10.74 -5.74 5.26
CA LEU A 5 -12.14 -5.71 5.66
C LEU A 5 -12.41 -4.57 6.66
N ASP A 6 -11.48 -4.35 7.60
CA ASP A 6 -11.56 -3.22 8.53
C ASP A 6 -11.48 -1.88 7.80
N TYR A 7 -10.56 -1.76 6.83
CA TYR A 7 -10.46 -0.56 6.00
C TYR A 7 -11.76 -0.31 5.23
N LYS A 8 -12.36 -1.34 4.62
CA LYS A 8 -13.65 -1.21 3.93
C LYS A 8 -14.74 -0.67 4.85
N ARG A 9 -14.86 -1.23 6.06
CA ARG A 9 -15.82 -0.76 7.07
C ARG A 9 -15.57 0.69 7.48
N LEU A 10 -14.31 1.08 7.68
CA LEU A 10 -13.92 2.45 8.02
C LEU A 10 -14.23 3.42 6.87
N HIS A 11 -13.95 3.02 5.63
CA HIS A 11 -14.25 3.80 4.44
C HIS A 11 -15.77 4.03 4.29
N GLU A 12 -16.58 2.98 4.44
CA GLU A 12 -18.04 3.06 4.42
C GLU A 12 -18.58 3.95 5.55
N ALA A 13 -18.06 3.80 6.78
CA ALA A 13 -18.48 4.61 7.93
C ALA A 13 -18.08 6.09 7.82
N ALA A 14 -16.93 6.39 7.20
CA ALA A 14 -16.45 7.75 7.03
C ALA A 14 -17.20 8.51 5.92
N GLY A 15 -17.82 7.80 4.98
CA GLY A 15 -18.54 8.40 3.85
C GLY A 15 -17.64 9.23 2.91
N ARG A 16 -16.33 9.03 2.96
CA ARG A 16 -15.32 9.75 2.17
C ARG A 16 -14.11 8.86 1.89
N ASP A 17 -13.33 9.25 0.89
CA ASP A 17 -12.08 8.57 0.54
C ASP A 17 -11.03 8.71 1.66
N LEU A 18 -10.39 7.61 2.04
CA LEU A 18 -9.44 7.54 3.15
C LEU A 18 -8.05 7.18 2.65
N LYS A 19 -7.04 7.93 3.11
CA LYS A 19 -5.65 7.58 2.82
C LYS A 19 -5.25 6.30 3.54
N LEU A 20 -4.58 5.39 2.83
CA LEU A 20 -4.03 4.14 3.35
C LEU A 20 -2.52 4.13 3.17
N LEU A 21 -1.78 3.75 4.22
CA LEU A 21 -0.36 3.43 4.14
C LEU A 21 -0.13 2.03 4.74
N PHE A 22 0.13 1.05 3.88
CA PHE A 22 0.47 -0.30 4.27
C PHE A 22 1.98 -0.52 4.13
N VAL A 23 2.66 -0.95 5.19
CA VAL A 23 4.11 -1.06 5.24
C VAL A 23 4.55 -2.50 5.48
N ALA A 24 5.45 -3.04 4.65
CA ALA A 24 6.01 -4.38 4.85
C ALA A 24 7.46 -4.50 4.37
N HIS A 25 8.20 -5.47 4.92
CA HIS A 25 9.61 -5.67 4.57
C HIS A 25 9.83 -6.28 3.17
N ARG A 26 8.91 -7.15 2.71
CA ARG A 26 9.03 -7.89 1.45
C ARG A 26 8.03 -7.38 0.43
N GLN A 27 8.50 -7.13 -0.79
CA GLN A 27 7.65 -6.69 -1.90
C GLN A 27 6.53 -7.69 -2.23
N GLU A 28 6.78 -8.99 -2.06
CA GLU A 28 5.75 -10.02 -2.28
C GLU A 28 4.57 -9.88 -1.32
N ILE A 29 4.83 -9.54 -0.06
CA ILE A 29 3.78 -9.26 0.93
C ILE A 29 2.98 -8.04 0.51
N LEU A 30 3.64 -6.98 0.03
CA LEU A 30 2.96 -5.79 -0.48
C LEU A 30 2.05 -6.11 -1.67
N LYS A 31 2.53 -6.91 -2.63
CA LYS A 31 1.74 -7.33 -3.79
C LYS A 31 0.53 -8.19 -3.38
N GLN A 32 0.72 -9.13 -2.45
CA GLN A 32 -0.37 -9.97 -1.95
C GLN A 32 -1.39 -9.16 -1.15
N ALA A 33 -0.92 -8.20 -0.35
CA ALA A 33 -1.78 -7.27 0.37
C ALA A 33 -2.59 -6.42 -0.61
N MET A 34 -1.94 -5.78 -1.58
CA MET A 34 -2.60 -4.94 -2.58
C MET A 34 -3.65 -5.72 -3.37
N ARG A 35 -3.37 -6.95 -3.83
CA ARG A 35 -4.37 -7.82 -4.45
C ARG A 35 -5.56 -8.06 -3.53
N THR A 36 -5.32 -8.37 -2.25
CA THR A 36 -6.40 -8.56 -1.27
C THR A 36 -7.26 -7.32 -1.10
N TYR A 37 -6.65 -6.13 -1.06
CA TYR A 37 -7.39 -4.87 -0.98
C TYR A 37 -8.23 -4.61 -2.25
N ARG A 38 -7.67 -4.85 -3.44
CA ARG A 38 -8.41 -4.74 -4.71
C ARG A 38 -9.63 -5.66 -4.73
N ASP A 39 -9.47 -6.90 -4.29
CA ASP A 39 -10.57 -7.88 -4.22
C ASP A 39 -11.64 -7.45 -3.20
N VAL A 40 -11.26 -6.91 -2.04
CA VAL A 40 -12.23 -6.48 -1.01
C VAL A 40 -12.96 -5.18 -1.39
N MET A 41 -12.23 -4.24 -1.98
CA MET A 41 -12.76 -2.94 -2.43
C MET A 41 -13.47 -3.03 -3.79
N GLN A 42 -13.31 -4.14 -4.52
CA GLN A 42 -13.80 -4.32 -5.89
C GLN A 42 -13.29 -3.21 -6.83
N ASP A 43 -12.05 -2.78 -6.62
CA ASP A 43 -11.39 -1.72 -7.39
C ASP A 43 -10.01 -2.22 -7.86
N GLY A 44 -9.86 -2.39 -9.19
CA GLY A 44 -8.63 -2.86 -9.81
C GLY A 44 -7.49 -1.85 -9.80
N ALA A 45 -7.80 -0.56 -9.67
CA ALA A 45 -6.83 0.53 -9.56
C ALA A 45 -6.41 0.79 -8.10
N PHE A 46 -7.03 0.09 -7.13
CA PHE A 46 -6.75 0.31 -5.72
C PHE A 46 -5.29 -0.03 -5.38
N GLY A 47 -4.57 0.98 -4.92
CA GLY A 47 -3.23 0.83 -4.37
C GLY A 47 -2.10 1.04 -5.37
N GLU A 48 -1.08 1.74 -4.91
CA GLU A 48 0.19 1.98 -5.60
C GLU A 48 1.35 1.44 -4.76
N LEU A 49 2.39 0.92 -5.42
CA LEU A 49 3.58 0.45 -4.73
C LEU A 49 4.55 1.61 -4.49
N TYR A 50 5.17 1.65 -3.31
CA TYR A 50 6.30 2.53 -3.03
C TYR A 50 7.52 1.70 -2.63
N VAL A 51 8.29 1.30 -3.65
CA VAL A 51 9.43 0.37 -3.53
C VAL A 51 10.64 0.89 -4.27
N GLY A 52 11.78 1.03 -3.59
CA GLY A 52 13.02 1.55 -4.18
C GLY A 52 12.83 2.94 -4.79
N ALA A 53 13.10 3.08 -6.09
CA ALA A 53 12.94 4.33 -6.84
C ALA A 53 11.52 4.56 -7.40
N HIS A 54 10.63 3.56 -7.33
CA HIS A 54 9.27 3.70 -7.82
C HIS A 54 8.45 4.53 -6.85
N LYS A 55 7.96 5.69 -7.32
CA LYS A 55 7.15 6.63 -6.55
C LYS A 55 5.69 6.58 -7.02
N PRO A 56 4.72 6.61 -6.10
CA PRO A 56 3.31 6.72 -6.45
C PRO A 56 2.98 8.11 -7.02
N GLU A 57 1.93 8.16 -7.84
CA GLU A 57 1.41 9.36 -8.49
C GLU A 57 0.29 10.00 -7.67
N GLU A 58 -0.65 9.21 -7.13
CA GLU A 58 -1.84 9.75 -6.45
C GLU A 58 -1.66 9.92 -4.94
N TRP A 59 -0.75 9.18 -4.31
CA TRP A 59 -0.49 9.28 -2.85
C TRP A 59 -1.73 9.06 -1.96
N LYS A 60 -2.69 8.24 -2.43
CA LYS A 60 -3.92 7.90 -1.71
C LYS A 60 -3.81 6.57 -0.97
N HIS A 61 -3.48 5.50 -1.69
CA HIS A 61 -3.43 4.13 -1.16
C HIS A 61 -2.04 3.54 -1.40
N ILE A 62 -1.14 3.67 -0.44
CA ILE A 62 0.29 3.36 -0.64
C ILE A 62 0.68 2.05 0.04
N PHE A 63 1.30 1.16 -0.71
CA PHE A 63 1.90 -0.09 -0.25
C PHE A 63 3.43 0.05 -0.30
N ALA A 64 4.04 0.41 0.83
CA ALA A 64 5.44 0.81 0.92
C ALA A 64 6.35 -0.28 1.51
N SER A 65 7.57 -0.41 0.97
CA SER A 65 8.61 -1.22 1.61
C SER A 65 9.47 -0.38 2.55
N VAL A 66 9.79 -0.91 3.74
CA VAL A 66 10.76 -0.26 4.64
C VAL A 66 12.19 -0.29 4.08
N GLN A 67 12.49 -1.17 3.12
CA GLN A 67 13.80 -1.19 2.47
C GLN A 67 14.01 0.00 1.53
N SER A 68 12.94 0.67 1.12
CA SER A 68 13.00 1.93 0.36
C SER A 68 13.68 3.07 1.14
N PHE A 69 13.95 2.89 2.44
CA PHE A 69 14.56 3.88 3.33
C PHE A 69 16.04 3.66 3.65
N ARG A 70 16.72 2.68 3.06
CA ARG A 70 18.19 2.60 3.19
C ARG A 70 18.84 3.41 2.07
N PRO A 71 19.55 4.52 2.36
CA PRO A 71 20.52 5.02 1.41
C PRO A 71 21.53 3.90 1.19
N SER A 72 21.80 3.52 -0.05
CA SER A 72 23.02 2.76 -0.31
C SER A 72 24.17 3.68 0.13
N ALA A 73 24.81 3.37 1.25
CA ALA A 73 26.15 3.85 1.48
C ALA A 73 26.99 3.26 0.36
N SER A 74 27.17 4.04 -0.70
CA SER A 74 28.28 3.86 -1.63
C SER A 74 29.53 4.02 -0.79
N ASN A 75 30.27 2.93 -0.61
CA ASN A 75 31.66 3.03 -0.17
C ASN A 75 32.51 2.61 -1.37
N SER A 76 33.30 3.57 -1.81
CA SER A 76 34.37 3.44 -2.82
C SER A 76 35.46 2.50 -2.37
#